data_AF-A0A164YZB5-F1
#
_entry.id   AF-A0A164YZB5-F1
#
_cell.length_a   1.000
_cell.length_b   1.000
_cell.length_c   1.000
_cell.angle_alpha   90.00
_cell.angle_beta   90.00
_cell.angle_gamma   90.00
#
_symmetry.space_group_name_H-M   'P 1'
#
loop_
_entity.id
_entity.type
_entity.pdbx_description
1 polymer ?
#
loop_
_entity_poly.entity_id
_entity_poly.type
_entity_poly.pdbx_seq_one_letter_code
_entity_poly.pdbx_strand_id
1 'polypeptide(L)'
;MNAHGVSVMEIRRGAQGWRVVNDFPLNRRITLQSPMDITGPGRGHDLLKTQADPQAVVALGTFNNCGNGRTPWGTYLTCEENFHIYFHSPSNPDWTPQPRPETLRLQGRQRPLWLGHGGGAF
;
A
#
# COMPACT_ATOMS: atom_id res chain seq x y z
N MET A 1 15.38 0.68 0.89
CA MET A 1 14.60 -0.26 0.05
C MET A 1 13.96 -1.39 0.88
N ASN A 2 14.70 -2.25 1.57
CA ASN A 2 14.12 -3.46 2.21
C ASN A 2 13.14 -3.24 3.39
N ALA A 3 13.07 -2.03 3.94
CA ALA A 3 12.18 -1.68 5.05
C ALA A 3 10.71 -1.47 4.63
N HIS A 4 10.44 -1.29 3.34
CA HIS A 4 9.08 -1.11 2.80
C HIS A 4 8.56 -2.41 2.15
N GLY A 5 7.28 -2.43 1.81
CA GLY A 5 6.60 -3.57 1.18
C GLY A 5 5.73 -4.36 2.16
N VAL A 6 5.62 -5.67 1.97
CA VAL A 6 4.70 -6.55 2.73
C VAL A 6 5.44 -7.75 3.32
N SER A 7 5.20 -8.02 4.61
CA SER A 7 5.68 -9.22 5.28
C SER A 7 4.56 -10.24 5.39
N VAL A 8 4.76 -11.42 4.84
CA VAL A 8 3.88 -12.58 5.01
C VAL A 8 4.53 -13.50 6.03
N MET A 9 3.81 -13.80 7.11
CA MET A 9 4.31 -14.64 8.20
C MET A 9 3.22 -15.58 8.72
N GLU A 10 3.61 -16.83 8.97
CA GLU A 10 2.81 -17.80 9.71
C GLU A 10 2.80 -17.44 11.20
N ILE A 11 1.60 -17.41 11.77
CA ILE A 11 1.38 -17.25 13.21
C ILE A 11 0.57 -18.44 13.73
N ARG A 12 0.95 -18.94 14.90
CA ARG A 12 0.23 -20.04 15.57
C ARG A 12 -0.12 -19.66 16.99
N ARG A 13 -1.30 -20.07 17.42
CA ARG A 13 -1.77 -19.93 18.81
C ARG A 13 -1.42 -21.19 19.59
N GLY A 14 -0.68 -21.04 20.67
CA GLY A 14 -0.38 -22.11 21.65
C GLY A 14 -0.88 -21.75 23.05
N ALA A 15 -0.48 -22.54 24.04
CA ALA A 15 -0.85 -22.33 25.45
C ALA A 15 -0.39 -20.96 26.01
N GLN A 16 0.72 -20.43 25.49
CA GLN A 16 1.29 -19.14 25.90
C GLN A 16 0.86 -17.96 24.99
N GLY A 17 -0.10 -18.17 24.09
CA GLY A 17 -0.59 -17.14 23.16
C GLY A 17 -0.08 -17.30 21.73
N TRP A 18 -0.10 -16.21 20.96
CA TRP A 18 0.31 -16.18 19.56
C TRP A 18 1.83 -16.07 19.43
N ARG A 19 2.40 -16.80 18.48
CA ARG A 19 3.82 -16.72 18.11
C ARG A 19 4.01 -16.77 16.60
N VAL A 20 5.06 -16.11 16.12
CA VAL A 20 5.53 -16.26 14.74
C VAL A 20 6.24 -17.61 14.59
N VAL A 21 6.00 -18.29 13.49
CA VAL A 21 6.74 -19.49 13.09
C VAL A 21 7.78 -19.06 12.07
N ASN A 22 9.04 -18.90 12.47
CA ASN A 22 10.08 -18.33 11.61
C ASN A 22 10.37 -19.19 10.38
N ASP A 23 10.44 -20.52 10.54
CA ASP A 23 10.84 -21.46 9.49
C ASP A 23 9.61 -22.06 8.76
N PHE A 24 8.68 -21.21 8.34
CA PHE A 24 7.51 -21.64 7.58
C PHE A 24 7.71 -21.39 6.06
N PRO A 25 7.44 -22.36 5.17
CA PRO A 25 7.74 -22.24 3.74
C PRO A 25 7.07 -21.07 3.01
N LEU A 26 5.93 -20.59 3.52
CA LEU A 26 5.20 -19.47 2.92
C LEU A 26 5.60 -18.11 3.48
N ASN A 27 6.49 -18.06 4.48
CA ASN A 27 7.03 -16.80 4.97
C ASN A 27 7.82 -16.13 3.84
N ARG A 28 7.51 -14.86 3.56
CA ARG A 28 8.18 -14.12 2.49
C ARG A 28 8.13 -12.62 2.71
N ARG A 29 9.14 -11.95 2.15
CA ARG A 29 9.19 -10.50 2.03
C ARG A 29 8.93 -10.10 0.59
N ILE A 30 7.99 -9.17 0.46
CA ILE A 30 7.75 -8.40 -0.75
C ILE A 30 8.38 -7.03 -0.51
N THR A 31 9.27 -6.59 -1.40
CA THR A 31 10.05 -5.35 -1.25
C THR A 31 10.02 -4.53 -2.53
N LEU A 32 10.74 -3.40 -2.56
CA LEU A 32 10.93 -2.55 -3.75
C LEU A 32 11.63 -3.27 -4.92
N GLN A 33 12.24 -4.43 -4.67
CA GLN A 33 12.96 -5.17 -5.71
C GLN A 33 12.22 -6.43 -6.16
N SER A 34 11.09 -6.75 -5.53
CA SER A 34 10.28 -7.90 -5.92
C SER A 34 9.60 -7.62 -7.26
N PRO A 35 9.79 -8.44 -8.31
CA PRO A 35 9.09 -8.24 -9.57
C PRO A 35 7.57 -8.40 -9.37
N MET A 36 6.80 -7.46 -9.91
CA MET A 36 5.34 -7.40 -9.82
C MET A 36 4.72 -7.36 -11.21
N ASP A 37 3.73 -8.21 -11.46
CA ASP A 37 2.99 -8.20 -12.73
C ASP A 37 1.98 -7.05 -12.76
N ILE A 38 1.98 -6.27 -13.85
CA ILE A 38 1.01 -5.20 -14.09
C ILE A 38 -0.20 -5.81 -14.81
N THR A 39 -1.37 -5.79 -14.19
CA THR A 39 -2.59 -6.38 -14.76
C THR A 39 -3.69 -5.34 -14.98
N GLY A 40 -4.78 -5.76 -15.62
CA GLY A 40 -5.91 -4.88 -15.93
C GLY A 40 -5.68 -3.98 -17.16
N PRO A 41 -6.58 -3.00 -17.41
CA PRO A 41 -6.57 -2.21 -18.64
C PRO A 41 -5.31 -1.36 -18.89
N GLY A 42 -4.54 -1.05 -17.83
CA GLY A 42 -3.31 -0.29 -17.95
C GLY A 42 -2.10 -1.09 -18.45
N ARG A 43 -2.17 -2.43 -18.43
CA ARG A 43 -1.05 -3.29 -18.86
C ARG A 43 -0.66 -2.98 -20.31
N GLY A 44 0.64 -2.77 -20.56
CA GLY A 44 1.16 -2.46 -21.90
C GLY A 44 0.97 -1.01 -22.36
N HIS A 45 0.32 -0.17 -21.56
CA HIS A 45 0.05 1.21 -21.92
C HIS A 45 1.33 2.04 -22.00
N ASP A 46 1.42 2.94 -22.99
CA ASP A 46 2.66 3.70 -23.28
C ASP A 46 3.16 4.51 -22.08
N LEU A 47 2.26 5.05 -21.25
CA LEU A 47 2.60 5.80 -20.03
C LEU A 47 3.25 4.96 -18.92
N LEU A 48 3.19 3.64 -19.00
CA LEU A 48 3.82 2.74 -18.02
C LEU A 48 5.17 2.19 -18.51
N LYS A 49 5.56 2.48 -19.77
CA LYS A 49 6.81 1.99 -20.33
C LYS A 49 7.99 2.73 -19.72
N THR A 50 9.03 1.99 -19.38
CA THR A 50 10.30 2.54 -18.90
C THR A 50 11.45 1.92 -19.68
N GLN A 51 12.68 2.42 -19.49
CA GLN A 51 13.86 1.75 -20.07
C GLN A 51 14.06 0.33 -19.52
N ALA A 52 13.70 0.11 -18.25
CA ALA A 52 13.85 -1.19 -17.59
C ALA A 52 12.75 -2.18 -17.99
N ASP A 53 11.56 -1.68 -18.33
CA ASP A 53 10.47 -2.48 -18.89
C ASP A 53 9.78 -1.73 -20.05
N PRO A 54 10.27 -1.92 -21.29
CA PRO A 54 9.68 -1.32 -22.49
C PRO A 54 8.30 -1.90 -22.85
N GLN A 55 7.93 -3.05 -22.26
CA GLN A 55 6.65 -3.70 -22.52
C GLN A 55 5.55 -3.26 -21.55
N ALA A 56 5.88 -2.58 -20.44
CA ALA A 56 4.93 -2.12 -19.43
C ALA A 56 4.05 -3.26 -18.85
N VAL A 57 4.70 -4.37 -18.54
CA VAL A 57 4.09 -5.59 -18.02
C VAL A 57 4.61 -5.97 -16.64
N VAL A 58 5.78 -5.50 -16.23
CA VAL A 58 6.41 -5.80 -14.95
C VAL A 58 6.93 -4.53 -14.28
N ALA A 59 6.46 -4.27 -13.06
CA ALA A 59 7.03 -3.24 -12.18
C ALA A 59 8.01 -3.86 -11.19
N LEU A 60 8.98 -3.06 -10.71
CA LEU A 60 9.83 -3.45 -9.60
C LEU A 60 9.24 -2.95 -8.28
N GLY A 61 8.68 -3.91 -7.55
CA GLY A 61 8.35 -3.79 -6.15
C GLY A 61 7.05 -3.08 -5.83
N THR A 62 6.88 -2.86 -4.53
CA THR A 62 5.82 -2.03 -3.98
C THR A 62 6.34 -1.31 -2.74
N PHE A 63 5.94 -0.05 -2.54
CA PHE A 63 6.48 0.76 -1.46
C PHE A 63 5.53 1.81 -0.91
N ASN A 64 5.94 2.31 0.27
CA ASN A 64 5.13 3.19 1.09
C ASN A 64 3.69 2.68 1.27
N ASN A 65 3.62 1.36 1.51
CA ASN A 65 2.39 0.62 1.74
C ASN A 65 1.76 1.10 3.06
N CYS A 66 0.49 1.49 3.01
CA CYS A 66 -0.22 2.05 4.16
C CYS A 66 -1.42 1.16 4.54
N GLY A 67 -2.57 1.40 3.90
CA GLY A 67 -3.78 0.62 4.13
C GLY A 67 -3.71 -0.81 3.57
N ASN A 68 -4.72 -1.60 3.95
CA ASN A 68 -4.87 -2.98 3.51
C ASN A 68 -6.32 -3.38 3.27
N GLY A 69 -6.50 -4.46 2.52
CA GLY A 69 -7.79 -5.12 2.32
C GLY A 69 -7.64 -6.64 2.30
N ARG A 70 -8.66 -7.34 2.76
CA ARG A 70 -8.78 -8.80 2.61
C ARG A 70 -9.94 -9.10 1.69
N THR A 71 -9.69 -9.84 0.63
CA THR A 71 -10.74 -10.23 -0.30
C THR A 71 -11.50 -11.46 0.22
N PRO A 72 -12.78 -11.64 -0.15
CA PRO A 72 -13.55 -12.83 0.20
C PRO A 72 -12.99 -14.14 -0.37
N TRP A 73 -12.18 -14.07 -1.44
CA TRP A 73 -11.55 -15.21 -2.10
C TRP A 73 -10.11 -15.49 -1.63
N GLY A 74 -9.71 -14.93 -0.48
CA GLY A 74 -8.47 -15.33 0.20
C GLY A 74 -7.20 -14.64 -0.30
N THR A 75 -7.31 -13.44 -0.88
CA THR A 75 -6.15 -12.61 -1.25
C THR A 75 -6.02 -11.37 -0.36
N TYR A 76 -4.82 -10.80 -0.34
CA TYR A 76 -4.48 -9.59 0.40
C TYR A 76 -4.24 -8.43 -0.58
N LEU A 77 -4.82 -7.28 -0.25
CA LEU A 77 -4.58 -6.02 -0.95
C LEU A 77 -3.69 -5.14 -0.07
N THR A 78 -2.65 -4.59 -0.68
CA THR A 78 -1.84 -3.52 -0.09
C THR A 78 -1.97 -2.27 -0.94
N CYS A 79 -1.97 -1.11 -0.32
CA CYS A 79 -2.16 0.16 -1.00
C CYS A 79 -0.90 1.01 -0.86
N GLU A 80 -0.34 1.43 -1.99
CA GLU A 80 0.74 2.41 -2.04
C GLU A 80 0.18 3.80 -1.78
N GLU A 81 0.77 4.52 -0.82
CA GLU A 81 0.40 5.89 -0.51
C GLU A 81 1.62 6.79 -0.71
N ASN A 82 1.42 8.08 -1.00
CA ASN A 82 2.47 9.09 -1.06
C ASN A 82 3.73 8.65 -1.86
N PHE A 83 3.60 7.72 -2.82
CA PHE A 83 4.74 7.13 -3.54
C PHE A 83 5.53 8.19 -4.33
N HIS A 84 4.85 9.27 -4.75
CA HIS A 84 5.43 10.39 -5.47
C HIS A 84 6.58 11.09 -4.72
N ILE A 85 6.63 11.03 -3.38
CA ILE A 85 7.70 11.68 -2.60
C ILE A 85 9.06 11.00 -2.77
N TYR A 86 9.09 9.78 -3.31
CA TYR A 86 10.32 9.02 -3.55
C TYR A 86 10.96 9.34 -4.91
N PHE A 87 10.29 10.14 -5.74
CA PHE A 87 10.78 10.51 -7.06
C PHE A 87 11.26 11.96 -7.04
N HIS A 88 12.42 12.20 -7.65
CA HIS A 88 12.94 13.53 -7.89
C HIS A 88 13.59 13.59 -9.27
N SER A 89 13.68 14.79 -9.85
CA SER A 89 14.46 14.99 -11.07
C SER A 89 15.88 15.39 -10.71
N PRO A 90 16.93 14.75 -11.26
CA PRO A 90 18.30 15.22 -11.11
C PRO A 90 18.51 16.63 -11.69
N SER A 91 17.70 17.03 -12.69
CA SER A 91 17.76 18.36 -13.28
C SER A 91 17.12 19.47 -12.44
N ASN A 92 16.50 19.11 -11.30
CA ASN A 92 15.92 20.06 -10.36
C ASN A 92 16.17 19.61 -8.90
N PRO A 93 17.43 19.69 -8.44
CA PRO A 93 17.85 19.13 -7.15
C PRO A 93 17.24 19.87 -5.94
N ASP A 94 16.89 21.14 -6.11
CA ASP A 94 16.33 21.98 -5.04
C ASP A 94 14.79 21.92 -4.98
N TRP A 95 14.17 21.06 -5.79
CA TRP A 95 12.72 20.91 -5.77
C TRP A 95 12.27 20.37 -4.40
N THR A 96 11.42 21.14 -3.73
CA THR A 96 10.76 20.72 -2.50
C THR A 96 9.29 20.42 -2.80
N PRO A 97 8.75 19.29 -2.29
CA PRO A 97 7.33 19.00 -2.40
C PRO A 97 6.52 20.17 -1.83
N GLN A 98 5.68 20.76 -2.65
CA GLN A 98 4.78 21.82 -2.17
C GLN A 98 3.78 21.19 -1.21
N PRO A 99 3.50 21.81 -0.04
CA PRO A 99 2.47 21.32 0.85
C PRO A 99 1.15 21.23 0.08
N ARG A 100 0.43 20.11 0.27
CA ARG A 100 -0.89 19.92 -0.33
C ARG A 100 -1.77 21.10 0.13
N PRO A 101 -2.42 21.85 -0.77
CA PRO A 101 -3.38 22.86 -0.34
C PRO A 101 -4.46 22.17 0.52
N GLU A 102 -4.71 22.66 1.73
CA GLU A 102 -5.68 22.08 2.68
C GLU A 102 -7.13 22.09 2.16
N THR A 103 -7.38 22.65 0.98
CA THR A 103 -8.70 23.03 0.47
C THR A 103 -9.33 22.08 -0.54
N LEU A 104 -8.70 20.97 -0.94
CA LEU A 104 -9.42 19.92 -1.67
C LEU A 104 -10.14 18.95 -0.72
N ARG A 105 -10.88 19.49 0.25
CA ARG A 105 -12.02 18.76 0.81
C ARG A 105 -13.09 18.81 -0.27
N LEU A 106 -13.42 17.66 -0.88
CA LEU A 106 -14.68 17.52 -1.60
C LEU A 106 -15.77 18.11 -0.68
N GLN A 107 -16.48 19.15 -1.14
CA GLN A 107 -17.58 19.78 -0.41
C GLN A 107 -18.81 18.85 -0.31
N GLY A 108 -18.59 17.59 0.06
CA GLY A 108 -19.65 16.70 0.52
C GLY A 108 -19.93 17.05 1.97
N ARG A 109 -21.09 17.67 2.23
CA ARG A 109 -21.66 17.87 3.57
C ARG A 109 -21.42 16.63 4.43
N GLN A 110 -20.47 16.71 5.38
CA GLN A 110 -20.43 15.77 6.48
C GLN A 110 -21.68 16.01 7.33
N ARG A 111 -22.69 15.16 7.17
CA ARG A 111 -23.73 15.01 8.18
C ARG A 111 -23.13 14.12 9.27
N PRO A 112 -22.99 14.57 10.53
CA PRO A 112 -22.54 13.70 11.59
C PRO A 112 -23.65 12.67 11.85
N LEU A 113 -23.39 11.43 11.47
CA LEU A 113 -24.17 10.28 11.92
C LEU A 113 -23.57 9.86 13.27
N TRP A 114 -24.38 9.92 14.33
CA TRP A 114 -24.15 9.37 15.68
C TRP A 114 -23.31 10.19 16.67
N LEU A 115 -23.98 11.14 17.34
CA LEU A 115 -23.78 11.36 18.78
C LEU A 115 -24.90 10.61 19.51
N GLY A 116 -24.61 9.39 19.95
CA GLY A 116 -25.47 8.67 20.89
C GLY A 116 -25.31 9.31 22.27
N HIS A 117 -26.31 10.08 22.70
CA HIS A 117 -26.45 10.50 24.08
C HIS A 117 -26.65 9.27 24.98
N GLY A 118 -25.88 9.21 26.06
CA GLY A 118 -26.20 8.35 27.20
C GLY A 118 -27.52 8.77 27.85
N GLY A 119 -28.23 7.79 28.40
CA GLY A 119 -29.45 7.93 29.20
C GLY A 119 -29.96 6.54 29.56
N GLY A 120 -30.09 6.26 30.86
CA GLY A 120 -30.28 4.92 31.43
C GLY A 120 -31.72 4.40 31.51
N ALA A 121 -31.85 3.24 32.19
CA ALA A 121 -33.06 2.54 32.67
C ALA A 121 -33.98 2.02 31.53
N PHE A 122 -34.42 0.76 31.46
CA PHE A 122 -34.66 -0.32 32.43
C PHE A 122 -34.20 -1.67 31.85
#